data_AF-A0A8S3AIJ9-F1
#
_entry.id   AF-A0A8S3AIJ9-F1
#
_cell.length_a   1.000
_cell.length_b   1.000
_cell.length_c   1.000
_cell.angle_alpha   90.00
_cell.angle_beta   90.00
_cell.angle_gamma   90.00
#
_symmetry.space_group_name_H-M   'P 1'
#
loop_
_entity.id
_entity.type
_entity.pdbx_description
1 polymer ?
#
loop_
_entity_poly.entity_id
_entity_poly.type
_entity_poly.pdbx_seq_one_letter_code
_entity_poly.pdbx_strand_id
1 'polypeptide(L)'
;MGCDESFLNKSIFNWLNEYQNHQIKQWLRKLGVTERTDLTFLHKTIIPNAAAHINQANAIDTIMKLFALFQKGTIGKEELSQLNTLKLLTTHGTLIPAERCYFSNSYDPRLPLEEYLKTVEDMFLSPNYLRNSIFCTGKEDLDEKRRFFSFMGVRENLFLIKCDTILATDKALQYGFCSNYLLTYSPNGRRMANAYSGLRTISFLQHTI
;
A
#
# COMPACT_ATOMS: atom_id res chain seq x y z
N MET A 1 21.43 -5.21 15.37
CA MET A 1 21.61 -5.16 13.90
C MET A 1 21.29 -6.55 13.38
N GLY A 2 20.12 -6.75 12.79
CA GLY A 2 19.67 -8.06 12.33
C GLY A 2 20.03 -8.24 10.85
N CYS A 3 21.00 -9.09 10.57
CA CYS A 3 21.32 -9.53 9.23
C CYS A 3 20.35 -10.64 8.82
N ASP A 4 19.74 -10.54 7.64
CA ASP A 4 18.98 -11.63 7.04
C ASP A 4 19.96 -12.70 6.51
N GLU A 5 20.04 -13.81 7.23
CA GLU A 5 20.95 -14.94 7.05
C GLU A 5 20.52 -15.93 5.93
N SER A 6 19.78 -15.49 4.91
CA SER A 6 19.16 -16.43 3.95
C SER A 6 19.99 -16.72 2.68
N PHE A 7 21.19 -16.16 2.53
CA PHE A 7 22.09 -16.43 1.39
C PHE A 7 23.52 -16.83 1.78
N LEU A 8 23.86 -16.74 3.06
CA LEU A 8 25.07 -17.31 3.63
C LEU A 8 24.65 -18.53 4.43
N ASN A 9 25.36 -19.65 4.24
CA ASN A 9 25.25 -20.76 5.16
C ASN A 9 25.43 -20.21 6.60
N LYS A 10 24.40 -20.37 7.44
CA LYS A 10 24.34 -19.82 8.81
C LYS A 10 25.61 -20.08 9.61
N SER A 11 26.20 -21.26 9.41
CA SER A 11 27.46 -21.67 10.03
C SER A 11 28.63 -20.78 9.60
N ILE A 12 28.71 -20.43 8.32
CA ILE A 12 29.76 -19.57 7.77
C ILE A 12 29.60 -18.12 8.24
N PHE A 13 28.37 -17.61 8.32
CA PHE A 13 28.12 -16.27 8.81
C PHE A 13 28.46 -16.12 10.30
N ASN A 14 28.01 -17.08 11.12
CA ASN A 14 28.32 -17.11 12.55
C ASN A 14 29.82 -17.21 12.78
N TRP A 15 30.48 -18.12 12.06
CA TRP A 15 31.93 -18.24 12.09
C TRP A 15 32.65 -16.94 11.70
N LEU A 16 32.22 -16.26 10.61
CA LEU A 16 32.80 -14.96 10.20
C LEU A 16 32.58 -13.83 11.22
N ASN A 17 31.57 -13.94 12.10
CA ASN A 17 31.26 -12.96 13.13
C ASN A 17 31.96 -13.22 14.47
N GLU A 18 32.61 -14.37 14.64
CA GLU A 18 33.45 -14.63 15.80
C GLU A 18 34.63 -13.64 15.84
N TYR A 19 34.93 -13.13 17.04
CA TYR A 19 35.95 -12.10 17.28
C TYR A 19 37.33 -12.45 16.67
N GLN A 20 37.64 -13.76 16.61
CA GLN A 20 38.91 -14.29 16.11
C GLN A 20 39.05 -14.19 14.59
N ASN A 21 37.94 -14.02 13.85
CA ASN A 21 37.91 -14.04 12.39
C ASN A 21 37.85 -12.64 11.75
N HIS A 22 38.12 -11.59 12.54
CA HIS A 22 38.15 -10.21 12.06
C HIS A 22 39.18 -9.97 10.94
N GLN A 23 40.34 -10.64 11.01
CA GLN A 23 41.36 -10.60 9.94
C GLN A 23 40.84 -11.18 8.63
N ILE A 24 40.06 -12.26 8.69
CA ILE A 24 39.47 -12.93 7.53
C ILE A 24 38.40 -12.03 6.90
N LYS A 25 37.57 -11.37 7.72
CA LYS A 25 36.63 -10.35 7.25
C LYS A 25 37.32 -9.20 6.51
N GLN A 26 38.42 -8.69 7.04
CA GLN A 26 39.19 -7.63 6.37
C GLN A 26 39.83 -8.13 5.07
N TRP A 27 40.31 -9.36 5.04
CA TRP A 27 40.86 -9.97 3.84
C TRP A 27 39.81 -10.16 2.74
N LEU A 28 38.61 -10.63 3.09
CA LEU A 28 37.49 -10.74 2.15
C LEU A 28 37.10 -9.37 1.56
N ARG A 29 37.07 -8.32 2.39
CA ARG A 29 36.83 -6.94 1.93
C ARG A 29 37.91 -6.47 0.94
N LYS A 30 39.18 -6.83 1.17
CA LYS A 30 40.29 -6.52 0.25
C LYS A 30 40.19 -7.26 -1.08
N LEU A 31 39.58 -8.44 -1.11
CA LEU A 31 39.29 -9.20 -2.33
C LEU A 31 38.09 -8.67 -3.12
N GLY A 32 37.47 -7.57 -2.67
CA GLY A 32 36.28 -7.00 -3.32
C GLY A 32 34.97 -7.66 -2.90
N VAL A 33 34.98 -8.55 -1.89
CA VAL A 33 33.75 -9.04 -1.27
C VAL A 33 33.15 -7.90 -0.45
N THR A 34 32.19 -7.21 -1.04
CA THR A 34 31.39 -6.20 -0.36
C THR A 34 30.19 -6.84 0.29
N GLU A 35 29.90 -6.42 1.52
CA GLU A 35 28.65 -6.75 2.19
C GLU A 35 27.51 -6.23 1.31
N ARG A 36 26.49 -7.06 1.02
CA ARG A 36 25.32 -6.58 0.27
C ARG A 36 24.68 -5.49 1.11
N THR A 37 24.81 -4.24 0.70
CA THR A 37 24.05 -3.16 1.33
C THR A 37 22.57 -3.44 1.14
N ASP A 38 21.76 -3.07 2.13
CA ASP A 38 20.30 -3.19 2.06
C ASP A 38 19.72 -2.58 0.76
N LEU A 39 20.39 -1.53 0.26
CA LEU A 39 20.12 -0.87 -1.01
C LEU A 39 20.41 -1.77 -2.23
N THR A 40 21.52 -2.52 -2.24
CA THR A 40 21.83 -3.49 -3.30
C THR A 40 20.79 -4.63 -3.33
N PHE A 41 20.34 -5.07 -2.15
CA PHE A 41 19.29 -6.09 -2.06
C PHE A 41 17.95 -5.57 -2.57
N LEU A 42 17.57 -4.34 -2.20
CA LEU A 42 16.39 -3.66 -2.72
C LEU A 42 16.39 -3.58 -4.25
N HIS A 43 17.45 -3.01 -4.85
CA HIS A 43 17.50 -2.79 -6.29
C HIS A 43 17.67 -4.05 -7.12
N LYS A 44 18.38 -5.07 -6.61
CA LYS A 44 18.66 -6.30 -7.38
C LYS A 44 17.67 -7.43 -7.13
N THR A 45 16.92 -7.39 -6.03
CA THR A 45 16.08 -8.53 -5.61
C THR A 45 14.63 -8.13 -5.39
N ILE A 46 14.37 -7.06 -4.62
CA ILE A 46 13.00 -6.67 -4.27
C ILE A 46 12.32 -5.95 -5.43
N ILE A 47 12.91 -4.88 -5.98
CA ILE A 47 12.31 -4.10 -7.08
C ILE A 47 12.02 -4.99 -8.31
N PRO A 48 12.96 -5.82 -8.80
CA PRO A 48 12.71 -6.65 -9.98
C PRO A 48 11.65 -7.73 -9.78
N ASN A 49 11.41 -8.16 -8.53
CA ASN A 49 10.47 -9.23 -8.20
C ASN A 49 9.29 -8.74 -7.34
N ALA A 50 9.00 -7.43 -7.35
CA ALA A 50 8.06 -6.82 -6.41
C ALA A 50 6.68 -7.53 -6.38
N ALA A 51 6.18 -7.96 -7.54
CA ALA A 51 4.90 -8.67 -7.64
C ALA A 51 4.87 -10.07 -6.98
N ALA A 52 6.03 -10.73 -6.85
CA ALA A 52 6.15 -12.12 -6.37
C ALA A 52 6.93 -12.28 -5.05
N HIS A 53 7.63 -11.23 -4.60
CA HIS A 53 8.52 -11.29 -3.44
C HIS A 53 7.78 -11.46 -2.10
N ILE A 54 6.59 -10.87 -2.00
CA ILE A 54 5.80 -10.84 -0.76
C ILE A 54 4.78 -11.99 -0.72
N ASN A 55 4.74 -12.69 0.41
CA ASN A 55 3.76 -13.69 0.81
C ASN A 55 3.26 -13.41 2.24
N GLN A 56 2.26 -14.15 2.69
CA GLN A 56 1.61 -13.89 3.99
C GLN A 56 2.57 -13.96 5.18
N ALA A 57 3.55 -14.86 5.13
CA ALA A 57 4.50 -15.06 6.21
C ALA A 57 5.55 -13.95 6.30
N ASN A 58 5.91 -13.30 5.18
CA ASN A 58 6.97 -12.29 5.14
C ASN A 58 6.47 -10.85 4.92
N ALA A 59 5.18 -10.66 4.66
CA ALA A 59 4.63 -9.36 4.27
C ALA A 59 4.89 -8.25 5.29
N ILE A 60 4.67 -8.54 6.57
CA ILE A 60 4.86 -7.53 7.62
C ILE A 60 6.35 -7.22 7.79
N ASP A 61 7.17 -8.24 7.99
CA ASP A 61 8.60 -8.06 8.28
C ASP A 61 9.35 -7.37 7.13
N THR A 62 9.08 -7.76 5.89
CA THR A 62 9.76 -7.16 4.73
C THR A 62 9.39 -5.69 4.56
N ILE A 63 8.10 -5.34 4.68
CA ILE A 63 7.65 -3.94 4.55
C ILE A 63 8.17 -3.10 5.72
N MET A 64 8.21 -3.63 6.94
CA MET A 64 8.76 -2.92 8.09
C MET A 64 10.29 -2.73 7.98
N LYS A 65 11.01 -3.66 7.36
CA LYS A 65 12.44 -3.47 7.02
C LYS A 65 12.62 -2.35 6.00
N LEU A 66 11.79 -2.28 4.96
CA LEU A 66 11.81 -1.18 4.00
C LEU A 66 11.50 0.16 4.68
N PHE A 67 10.52 0.19 5.59
CA PHE A 67 10.21 1.37 6.37
C PHE A 67 11.41 1.83 7.21
N ALA A 68 12.14 0.91 7.85
CA ALA A 68 13.35 1.24 8.61
C ALA A 68 14.47 1.81 7.72
N LEU A 69 14.58 1.39 6.45
CA LEU A 69 15.51 2.00 5.48
C LEU A 69 15.08 3.41 5.08
N PHE A 70 13.77 3.62 4.95
CA PHE A 70 13.20 4.94 4.65
C PHE A 70 13.45 5.92 5.79
N GLN A 71 13.22 5.51 7.05
CA GLN A 71 13.51 6.33 8.24
C GLN A 71 14.99 6.71 8.35
N LYS A 72 15.90 5.83 7.92
CA LYS A 72 17.34 6.11 7.87
C LYS A 72 17.75 6.99 6.68
N GLY A 73 16.81 7.40 5.83
CA GLY A 73 17.10 8.17 4.60
C GLY A 73 17.89 7.38 3.56
N THR A 74 17.96 6.04 3.69
CA THR A 74 18.68 5.16 2.75
C THR A 74 17.90 4.98 1.45
N ILE A 75 16.57 5.06 1.52
CA ILE A 75 15.68 4.99 0.38
C ILE A 75 14.70 6.16 0.44
N GLY A 76 14.32 6.71 -0.71
CA GLY A 76 13.48 7.88 -0.82
C GLY A 76 12.26 7.64 -1.69
N LYS A 77 11.65 8.75 -2.13
CA LYS A 77 10.44 8.72 -2.96
C LYS A 77 10.65 7.98 -4.28
N GLU A 78 11.81 8.15 -4.92
CA GLU A 78 12.12 7.57 -6.22
C GLU A 78 12.15 6.04 -6.17
N GLU A 79 12.86 5.47 -5.20
CA GLU A 79 12.91 4.02 -5.00
C GLU A 79 11.56 3.45 -4.57
N LEU A 80 10.87 4.12 -3.63
CA LEU A 80 9.57 3.67 -3.15
C LEU A 80 8.50 3.69 -4.25
N SER A 81 8.55 4.66 -5.16
CA SER A 81 7.61 4.72 -6.29
C SER A 81 7.74 3.53 -7.25
N GLN A 82 8.89 2.86 -7.30
CA GLN A 82 9.10 1.65 -8.10
C GLN A 82 8.51 0.40 -7.43
N LEU A 83 8.08 0.50 -6.17
CA LEU A 83 7.47 -0.58 -5.41
C LEU A 83 5.94 -0.54 -5.43
N ASN A 84 5.35 0.16 -6.40
CA ASN A 84 3.90 0.26 -6.57
C ASN A 84 3.20 -1.09 -6.80
N THR A 85 3.92 -2.05 -7.38
CA THR A 85 3.44 -3.43 -7.60
C THR A 85 3.75 -4.37 -6.44
N LEU A 86 4.51 -3.93 -5.43
CA LEU A 86 4.83 -4.72 -4.25
C LEU A 86 3.54 -4.97 -3.46
N LYS A 87 3.28 -6.23 -3.10
CA LYS A 87 2.05 -6.59 -2.41
C LYS A 87 2.09 -6.15 -0.94
N LEU A 88 1.01 -5.54 -0.48
CA LEU A 88 0.78 -5.14 0.90
C LEU A 88 -0.35 -5.96 1.51
N LEU A 89 -0.26 -6.17 2.82
CA LEU A 89 -1.29 -6.82 3.62
C LEU A 89 -2.47 -5.88 3.81
N THR A 90 -3.66 -6.40 3.59
CA THR A 90 -4.91 -5.67 3.76
C THR A 90 -5.58 -5.94 5.11
N THR A 91 -6.69 -5.27 5.40
CA THR A 91 -7.44 -5.42 6.66
C THR A 91 -8.03 -6.81 6.83
N HIS A 92 -8.47 -7.48 5.74
CA HIS A 92 -8.97 -8.86 5.80
C HIS A 92 -7.89 -9.91 5.55
N GLY A 93 -6.62 -9.49 5.47
CA GLY A 93 -5.48 -10.39 5.39
C GLY A 93 -5.23 -10.95 3.99
N THR A 94 -5.69 -10.28 2.92
CA THR A 94 -5.24 -10.58 1.55
C THR A 94 -3.98 -9.76 1.20
N LEU A 95 -3.39 -10.07 0.04
CA LEU A 95 -2.19 -9.41 -0.46
C LEU A 95 -2.47 -8.79 -1.82
N ILE A 96 -2.50 -7.47 -1.87
CA ILE A 96 -2.76 -6.72 -3.11
C ILE A 96 -1.62 -5.73 -3.38
N PRO A 97 -1.35 -5.39 -4.66
CA PRO A 97 -0.35 -4.38 -5.01
C PRO A 97 -0.58 -3.04 -4.30
N ALA A 98 0.50 -2.38 -3.87
CA ALA A 98 0.45 -1.10 -3.17
C ALA A 98 -0.38 -0.03 -3.92
N GLU A 99 -0.28 0.03 -5.24
CA GLU A 99 -1.05 0.98 -6.07
C GLU A 99 -2.56 0.75 -6.08
N ARG A 100 -3.00 -0.44 -5.67
CA ARG A 100 -4.41 -0.82 -5.52
C ARG A 100 -4.89 -0.72 -4.07
N CYS A 101 -4.01 -0.47 -3.12
CA CYS A 101 -4.38 -0.27 -1.73
C CYS A 101 -4.93 1.14 -1.48
N TYR A 102 -5.87 1.21 -0.55
CA TYR A 102 -6.36 2.45 0.06
C TYR A 102 -6.01 2.48 1.55
N PHE A 103 -5.84 3.67 2.12
CA PHE A 103 -5.66 3.80 3.57
C PHE A 103 -6.92 3.36 4.32
N SER A 104 -6.76 2.48 5.32
CA SER A 104 -7.82 2.15 6.28
C SER A 104 -8.05 3.30 7.25
N ASN A 105 -9.19 3.29 7.95
CA ASN A 105 -9.56 4.27 8.97
C ASN A 105 -8.54 4.36 10.11
N SER A 106 -7.76 3.30 10.34
CA SER A 106 -6.66 3.27 11.32
C SER A 106 -5.54 4.27 11.01
N TYR A 107 -5.44 4.74 9.76
CA TYR A 107 -4.46 5.73 9.32
C TYR A 107 -5.01 7.16 9.31
N ASP A 108 -6.22 7.39 9.85
CA ASP A 108 -6.88 8.70 9.87
C ASP A 108 -6.98 9.37 8.48
N PRO A 109 -7.54 8.68 7.47
CA PRO A 109 -7.68 9.24 6.13
C PRO A 109 -8.68 10.41 6.16
N ARG A 110 -8.50 11.38 5.27
CA ARG A 110 -9.40 12.54 5.13
C ARG A 110 -10.86 12.16 4.94
N LEU A 111 -11.11 11.03 4.29
CA LEU A 111 -12.44 10.48 4.10
C LEU A 111 -12.44 9.01 4.54
N PRO A 112 -13.08 8.67 5.68
CA PRO A 112 -13.11 7.32 6.22
C PRO A 112 -14.10 6.43 5.45
N LEU A 113 -13.67 5.91 4.30
CA LEU A 113 -14.51 5.12 3.39
C LEU A 113 -14.59 3.64 3.74
N GLU A 114 -13.70 3.15 4.60
CA GLU A 114 -13.60 1.74 4.94
C GLU A 114 -14.94 1.18 5.44
N GLU A 115 -15.66 1.95 6.26
CA GLU A 115 -16.96 1.50 6.81
C GLU A 115 -18.01 1.21 5.74
N TYR A 116 -17.95 1.92 4.61
CA TYR A 116 -18.90 1.81 3.50
C TYR A 116 -18.48 0.77 2.47
N LEU A 117 -17.17 0.51 2.32
CA LEU A 117 -16.63 -0.33 1.25
C LEU A 117 -16.07 -1.68 1.73
N LYS A 118 -15.94 -1.90 3.05
CA LYS A 118 -15.46 -3.15 3.65
C LYS A 118 -16.21 -4.40 3.20
N THR A 119 -17.45 -4.27 2.74
CA THR A 119 -18.30 -5.39 2.29
C THR A 119 -18.07 -5.75 0.83
N VAL A 120 -17.46 -4.87 0.04
CA VAL A 120 -17.39 -5.01 -1.43
C VAL A 120 -16.06 -5.61 -1.86
N GLU A 121 -14.94 -5.06 -1.39
CA GLU A 121 -13.62 -5.57 -1.74
C GLU A 121 -12.60 -5.27 -0.62
N ASP A 122 -11.69 -6.21 -0.41
CA ASP A 122 -10.60 -6.07 0.55
C ASP A 122 -9.45 -5.27 -0.07
N MET A 123 -9.58 -3.94 -0.01
CA MET A 123 -8.61 -3.00 -0.61
C MET A 123 -7.89 -2.11 0.42
N PHE A 124 -8.24 -2.22 1.70
CA PHE A 124 -7.77 -1.32 2.74
C PHE A 124 -6.49 -1.83 3.40
N LEU A 125 -5.51 -0.94 3.59
CA LEU A 125 -4.21 -1.26 4.17
C LEU A 125 -4.34 -1.75 5.62
N SER A 126 -3.67 -2.86 5.94
CA SER A 126 -3.75 -3.49 7.26
C SER A 126 -3.22 -2.59 8.39
N PRO A 127 -3.94 -2.45 9.51
CA PRO A 127 -3.43 -1.75 10.70
C PRO A 127 -2.27 -2.50 11.38
N ASN A 128 -1.97 -3.73 10.99
CA ASN A 128 -0.86 -4.50 11.56
C ASN A 128 0.50 -3.83 11.34
N TYR A 129 0.66 -3.04 10.29
CA TYR A 129 1.87 -2.23 10.07
C TYR A 129 2.05 -1.12 11.11
N LEU A 130 0.98 -0.71 11.79
CA LEU A 130 1.05 0.28 12.86
C LEU A 130 1.56 -0.32 14.17
N ARG A 131 1.26 -1.61 14.43
CA ARG A 131 1.54 -2.29 15.70
C ARG A 131 3.00 -2.68 15.92
N ASN A 132 3.77 -2.89 14.85
CA ASN A 132 5.07 -3.56 14.90
C ASN A 132 6.29 -2.63 14.94
N SER A 133 6.13 -1.34 15.23
CA SER A 133 7.29 -0.46 15.35
C SER A 133 7.85 -0.47 16.77
N ILE A 134 9.00 -1.12 16.93
CA ILE A 134 9.84 -1.12 18.13
C ILE A 134 10.22 0.32 18.59
N PHE A 135 10.03 1.33 17.72
CA PHE A 135 10.54 2.69 17.92
C PHE A 135 9.47 3.77 18.11
N CYS A 136 8.17 3.46 18.23
CA CYS A 136 7.15 4.50 17.99
C CYS A 136 6.11 4.66 19.10
N THR A 137 6.08 5.87 19.65
CA THR A 137 5.12 6.35 20.66
C THR A 137 4.71 7.78 20.29
N GLY A 138 3.86 7.98 19.26
CA GLY A 138 3.35 9.32 18.94
C GLY A 138 2.70 9.49 17.55
N LYS A 139 2.10 10.66 17.31
CA LYS A 139 1.48 11.07 16.03
C LYS A 139 2.49 11.21 14.89
N GLU A 140 3.71 11.63 15.18
CA GLU A 140 4.76 11.86 14.17
C GLU A 140 5.10 10.58 13.39
N ASP A 141 5.04 9.42 14.04
CA ASP A 141 5.26 8.12 13.39
C ASP A 141 4.11 7.73 12.46
N LEU A 142 2.87 8.07 12.82
CA LEU A 142 1.72 7.82 11.96
C LEU A 142 1.87 8.58 10.64
N ASP A 143 2.24 9.85 10.71
CA ASP A 143 2.46 10.70 9.54
C ASP A 143 3.62 10.19 8.68
N GLU A 144 4.70 9.71 9.30
CA GLU A 144 5.84 9.14 8.58
C GLU A 144 5.48 7.83 7.86
N LYS A 145 4.76 6.92 8.54
CA LYS A 145 4.24 5.69 7.92
C LYS A 145 3.27 6.01 6.79
N ARG A 146 2.36 6.96 6.98
CA ARG A 146 1.46 7.42 5.91
C ARG A 146 2.24 7.92 4.70
N ARG A 147 3.27 8.73 4.93
CA ARG A 147 4.14 9.25 3.88
C ARG A 147 4.86 8.12 3.13
N PHE A 148 5.40 7.14 3.86
CA PHE A 148 6.04 5.96 3.29
C PHE A 148 5.08 5.19 2.37
N PHE A 149 3.90 4.83 2.85
CA PHE A 149 2.90 4.10 2.07
C PHE A 149 2.38 4.92 0.89
N SER A 150 2.23 6.24 1.05
CA SER A 150 1.86 7.14 -0.04
C SER A 150 2.93 7.16 -1.14
N PHE A 151 4.21 7.15 -0.79
CA PHE A 151 5.30 7.04 -1.78
C PHE A 151 5.34 5.69 -2.49
N MET A 152 4.89 4.62 -1.85
CA MET A 152 4.67 3.33 -2.50
C MET A 152 3.43 3.30 -3.41
N GLY A 153 2.58 4.33 -3.39
CA GLY A 153 1.40 4.40 -4.26
C GLY A 153 0.07 4.04 -3.59
N VAL A 154 0.05 3.84 -2.26
CA VAL A 154 -1.21 3.68 -1.51
C VAL A 154 -2.03 4.97 -1.64
N ARG A 155 -3.31 4.81 -1.98
CA ARG A 155 -4.19 5.93 -2.31
C ARG A 155 -5.00 6.38 -1.11
N GLU A 156 -5.21 7.69 -1.04
CA GLU A 156 -6.16 8.31 -0.10
C GLU A 156 -7.32 9.00 -0.83
N ASN A 157 -7.04 9.48 -2.06
CA ASN A 157 -8.01 10.25 -2.82
C ASN A 157 -8.86 9.35 -3.72
N LEU A 158 -10.14 9.67 -3.76
CA LEU A 158 -11.06 9.19 -4.78
C LEU A 158 -10.94 10.07 -6.01
N PHE A 159 -10.82 9.45 -7.17
CA PHE A 159 -10.88 10.17 -8.43
C PHE A 159 -12.35 10.29 -8.86
N LEU A 160 -12.73 11.52 -9.16
CA LEU A 160 -14.02 11.83 -9.75
C LEU A 160 -14.02 11.29 -11.18
N ILE A 161 -14.80 10.23 -11.43
CA ILE A 161 -15.01 9.76 -12.80
C ILE A 161 -16.02 10.69 -13.44
N LYS A 162 -15.53 11.57 -14.32
CA LYS A 162 -16.39 12.43 -15.10
C LYS A 162 -17.07 11.58 -16.18
N CYS A 163 -18.39 11.42 -16.06
CA CYS A 163 -19.18 10.79 -17.09
C CYS A 163 -19.59 11.88 -18.10
N ASP A 164 -18.89 11.97 -19.23
CA ASP A 164 -19.18 12.96 -20.28
C ASP A 164 -20.40 12.57 -21.15
N THR A 165 -20.98 11.39 -20.91
CA THR A 165 -22.15 10.88 -21.63
C THR A 165 -23.39 10.90 -20.74
N ILE A 166 -24.51 11.38 -21.29
CA ILE A 166 -25.81 11.23 -20.66
C ILE A 166 -26.14 9.74 -20.63
N LEU A 167 -26.14 9.14 -19.44
CA LEU A 167 -26.54 7.75 -19.25
C LEU A 167 -28.06 7.68 -19.11
N ALA A 168 -28.69 6.83 -19.91
CA ALA A 168 -30.06 6.40 -19.64
C ALA A 168 -30.08 5.59 -18.32
N THR A 169 -31.20 5.64 -17.60
CA THR A 169 -31.34 5.06 -16.26
C THR A 169 -30.99 3.57 -16.22
N ASP A 170 -31.38 2.82 -17.24
CA ASP A 170 -31.07 1.39 -17.42
C ASP A 170 -29.56 1.14 -17.51
N LYS A 171 -28.84 1.94 -18.30
CA LYS A 171 -27.38 1.86 -18.39
C LYS A 171 -26.70 2.29 -17.11
N ALA A 172 -27.20 3.33 -16.44
CA ALA A 172 -26.67 3.74 -15.14
C ALA A 172 -26.81 2.63 -14.08
N LEU A 173 -27.94 1.92 -14.05
CA LEU A 173 -28.09 0.75 -13.18
C LEU A 173 -27.10 -0.38 -13.53
N GLN A 174 -26.84 -0.63 -14.81
CA GLN A 174 -25.81 -1.58 -15.25
C GLN A 174 -24.39 -1.18 -14.83
N TYR A 175 -24.11 0.12 -14.70
CA TYR A 175 -22.86 0.65 -14.16
C TYR A 175 -22.79 0.61 -12.62
N GLY A 176 -23.82 0.09 -11.94
CA GLY A 176 -23.84 -0.08 -10.48
C GLY A 176 -24.35 1.13 -9.69
N PHE A 177 -24.98 2.11 -10.35
CA PHE A 177 -25.61 3.21 -9.62
C PHE A 177 -26.82 2.70 -8.82
N CYS A 178 -26.97 3.14 -7.57
CA CYS A 178 -28.15 2.78 -6.78
C CYS A 178 -29.42 3.38 -7.40
N SER A 179 -30.45 2.56 -7.60
CA SER A 179 -31.76 2.99 -8.12
C SER A 179 -32.39 4.11 -7.30
N ASN A 180 -32.07 4.16 -6.00
CA ASN A 180 -32.55 5.18 -5.06
C ASN A 180 -31.88 6.55 -5.25
N TYR A 181 -30.78 6.65 -6.00
CA TYR A 181 -30.22 7.93 -6.44
C TYR A 181 -30.78 8.39 -7.79
N LEU A 182 -31.32 7.44 -8.57
CA LEU A 182 -31.90 7.69 -9.89
C LEU A 182 -33.43 7.90 -9.83
N LEU A 183 -33.94 8.36 -8.68
CA LEU A 183 -35.38 8.44 -8.40
C LEU A 183 -36.13 9.13 -9.54
N THR A 184 -37.17 8.46 -10.02
CA THR A 184 -38.05 8.94 -11.09
C THR A 184 -39.07 9.98 -10.60
N TYR A 185 -39.08 10.27 -9.30
CA TYR A 185 -40.09 11.10 -8.63
C TYR A 185 -39.44 12.22 -7.84
N SER A 186 -39.92 13.44 -8.05
CA SER A 186 -39.56 14.57 -7.17
C SER A 186 -40.12 14.33 -5.76
N PRO A 187 -39.63 15.04 -4.72
CA PRO A 187 -40.17 14.97 -3.35
C PRO A 187 -41.69 15.18 -3.26
N ASN A 188 -42.32 15.70 -4.32
CA ASN A 188 -43.73 16.01 -4.42
C ASN A 188 -44.52 14.93 -5.20
N GLY A 189 -43.95 13.75 -5.45
CA GLY A 189 -44.63 12.61 -6.08
C GLY A 189 -44.92 12.74 -7.57
N ARG A 190 -44.39 13.77 -8.25
CA ARG A 190 -44.56 13.96 -9.70
C ARG A 190 -43.45 13.25 -10.46
N ARG A 191 -43.83 12.44 -11.46
CA ARG A 191 -42.91 11.93 -12.48
C ARG A 191 -42.38 13.11 -13.27
N MET A 192 -41.16 13.54 -12.99
CA MET A 192 -40.48 14.50 -13.86
C MET A 192 -39.50 13.69 -14.70
N ALA A 193 -39.81 13.52 -15.99
CA ALA A 193 -38.88 12.96 -16.98
C ALA A 193 -37.51 13.68 -17.01
N ASN A 194 -37.44 14.86 -16.38
CA ASN A 194 -36.32 15.80 -16.39
C ASN A 194 -35.94 16.34 -15.00
N ALA A 195 -36.22 15.65 -13.88
CA ALA A 195 -35.85 16.15 -12.54
C ALA A 195 -34.33 16.46 -12.41
N TYR A 196 -33.52 15.80 -13.24
CA TYR A 196 -32.07 15.91 -13.26
C TYR A 196 -31.51 16.42 -14.60
N SER A 197 -32.33 16.96 -15.50
CA SER A 197 -31.86 17.46 -16.81
C SER A 197 -30.87 18.63 -16.71
N GLY A 198 -30.79 19.27 -15.54
CA GLY A 198 -29.78 20.28 -15.21
C GLY A 198 -28.53 19.73 -14.50
N LEU A 199 -28.52 18.48 -14.05
CA LEU A 199 -27.34 17.85 -13.44
C LEU A 199 -26.40 17.41 -14.55
N ARG A 200 -25.41 18.26 -14.85
CA ARG A 200 -24.33 17.94 -15.80
C ARG A 200 -23.25 17.04 -15.22
N THR A 201 -23.23 16.86 -13.90
CA THR A 201 -22.21 16.10 -13.19
C THR A 201 -22.84 15.39 -12.00
N ILE A 202 -22.73 14.06 -11.95
CA ILE A 202 -23.04 13.27 -10.76
C ILE A 202 -21.72 12.62 -10.33
N SER A 203 -21.19 13.03 -9.19
CA SER A 203 -20.02 12.43 -8.56
C SER A 203 -20.50 11.23 -7.75
N PHE A 204 -20.09 10.02 -8.09
CA PHE A 204 -20.42 8.83 -7.30
C PHE A 204 -19.22 7.90 -7.20
N LEU A 205 -19.21 7.10 -6.13
CA LEU A 205 -18.18 6.09 -5.90
C LEU A 205 -18.56 4.82 -6.65
N GLN A 206 -17.68 4.36 -7.53
CA GLN A 206 -17.91 3.17 -8.37
C GLN A 206 -18.06 1.85 -7.57
N HIS A 207 -17.97 1.88 -6.23
CA HIS A 207 -17.99 0.67 -5.39
C HIS A 207 -18.94 0.74 -4.19
N THR A 208 -19.87 1.70 -4.13
CA THR A 208 -21.00 1.62 -3.17
C THR A 208 -22.05 0.64 -3.69
N ILE A 209 -21.84 -0.66 -3.43
CA ILE A 209 -22.86 -1.72 -3.50
C ILE A 209 -23.37 -1.96 -2.09
#